data_AF-A0AA90S7G9-F1
#
_entry.id   AF-A0AA90S7G9-F1
#
_cell.length_a   1.000
_cell.length_b   1.000
_cell.length_c   1.000
_cell.angle_alpha   90.00
_cell.angle_beta   90.00
_cell.angle_gamma   90.00
#
_symmetry.space_group_name_H-M   'P 1'
#
loop_
_entity.id
_entity.type
_entity.pdbx_description
1 polymer ?
#
loop_
_entity_poly.entity_id
_entity_poly.type
_entity_poly.pdbx_seq_one_letter_code
_entity_poly.pdbx_strand_id
1 'polypeptide(L)'
;MSLFAGLLTQLTSALRGAESASENLAHVFGGSATAARLRGYEWAVLTLRDAEVSASETPVRAIRELRRHNRALSLLGAKALVDEVVARG
;
A
#
# COMPACT_ATOMS: atom_id res chain seq x y z
N MET A 1 -4.71 -17.48 -30.47
CA MET A 1 -4.28 -17.67 -29.07
C MET A 1 -4.87 -16.53 -28.24
N SER A 2 -5.77 -16.88 -27.33
CA SER A 2 -6.85 -16.02 -26.81
C SER A 2 -6.40 -14.86 -25.92
N LEU A 3 -6.74 -13.64 -26.33
CA LEU A 3 -6.63 -12.41 -25.53
C LEU A 3 -7.39 -12.48 -24.18
N PHE A 4 -8.43 -13.32 -24.10
CA PHE A 4 -9.22 -13.55 -22.88
C PHE A 4 -8.47 -14.26 -21.75
N ALA A 5 -7.53 -15.16 -22.06
CA ALA A 5 -6.79 -15.91 -21.04
C ALA A 5 -5.76 -15.02 -20.31
N GLY A 6 -5.17 -14.07 -21.02
CA GLY A 6 -4.26 -13.08 -20.44
C GLY A 6 -4.95 -12.18 -19.42
N LEU A 7 -6.18 -11.74 -19.71
CA LEU A 7 -6.95 -10.85 -18.83
C LEU A 7 -7.31 -11.52 -17.49
N LEU A 8 -7.76 -12.78 -17.53
CA LEU A 8 -8.11 -13.55 -16.32
C LEU A 8 -6.88 -13.76 -15.42
N THR A 9 -5.71 -13.99 -16.01
CA THR A 9 -4.46 -14.22 -15.28
C THR A 9 -3.98 -12.93 -14.59
N GLN A 10 -4.10 -11.78 -15.25
CA GLN A 10 -3.76 -10.50 -14.63
C GLN A 10 -4.71 -10.10 -13.51
N LEU A 11 -6.02 -10.34 -13.69
CA LEU A 11 -7.03 -10.04 -12.67
C LEU A 11 -6.80 -10.86 -11.39
N THR A 12 -6.58 -12.16 -11.53
CA THR A 12 -6.32 -13.06 -10.39
C THR A 12 -5.04 -12.70 -9.65
N SER A 13 -3.98 -12.32 -10.37
CA SER A 13 -2.73 -11.83 -9.77
C SER A 13 -2.93 -10.53 -8.98
N ALA A 14 -3.65 -9.57 -9.55
CA ALA A 14 -3.95 -8.30 -8.89
C ALA A 14 -4.78 -8.49 -7.61
N LEU A 15 -5.78 -9.39 -7.66
CA LEU A 15 -6.61 -9.73 -6.50
C LEU A 15 -5.78 -10.35 -5.37
N ARG A 16 -4.88 -11.29 -5.68
CA ARG A 16 -3.97 -11.88 -4.68
C ARG A 16 -3.02 -10.84 -4.09
N GLY A 17 -2.51 -9.92 -4.92
CA GLY A 17 -1.68 -8.82 -4.46
C GLY A 17 -2.42 -7.88 -3.49
N ALA A 18 -3.69 -7.57 -3.78
CA ALA A 18 -4.53 -6.74 -2.92
C ALA A 18 -4.86 -7.43 -1.58
N GLU A 19 -5.14 -8.74 -1.61
CA GLU A 19 -5.36 -9.55 -0.42
C GLU A 19 -4.11 -9.58 0.46
N SER A 20 -2.95 -9.87 -0.11
CA SER A 20 -1.67 -9.88 0.61
C SER A 20 -1.31 -8.51 1.22
N ALA A 21 -1.63 -7.42 0.52
CA ALA A 21 -1.47 -6.06 1.07
C ALA A 21 -2.42 -5.85 2.26
N SER A 22 -3.70 -6.23 2.12
CA SER A 22 -4.71 -6.11 3.18
C SER A 22 -4.34 -6.91 4.44
N GLU A 23 -3.87 -8.14 4.27
CA GLU A 23 -3.38 -8.99 5.37
C GLU A 23 -2.18 -8.36 6.08
N ASN A 24 -1.21 -7.83 5.33
CA ASN A 24 -0.08 -7.14 5.93
C ASN A 24 -0.50 -5.88 6.70
N LEU A 25 -1.43 -5.09 6.17
CA LEU A 25 -1.95 -3.92 6.89
C LEU A 25 -2.67 -4.34 8.17
N ALA A 26 -3.52 -5.37 8.12
CA ALA A 26 -4.20 -5.90 9.30
C ALA A 26 -3.21 -6.42 10.35
N HIS A 27 -2.12 -7.06 9.92
CA HIS A 27 -1.05 -7.50 10.82
C HIS A 27 -0.32 -6.31 11.48
N VAL A 28 0.00 -5.27 10.71
CA VAL A 28 0.82 -4.14 11.17
C VAL A 28 0.01 -3.14 12.02
N PHE A 29 -1.21 -2.83 11.61
CA PHE A 29 -2.04 -1.80 12.25
C PHE A 29 -3.18 -2.37 13.11
N GLY A 30 -3.41 -3.69 13.04
CA GLY A 30 -4.41 -4.41 13.82
C GLY A 30 -5.85 -4.17 13.36
N GLY A 31 -6.79 -4.87 14.01
CA GLY A 31 -8.23 -4.72 13.77
C GLY A 31 -8.71 -5.35 12.46
N SER A 32 -9.90 -4.92 11.99
CA SER A 32 -10.44 -5.34 10.70
C SER A 32 -9.63 -4.75 9.54
N ALA A 33 -9.72 -5.36 8.36
CA ALA A 33 -9.05 -4.86 7.15
C ALA A 33 -9.34 -3.37 6.88
N THR A 34 -10.60 -2.95 7.01
CA THR A 34 -11.01 -1.54 6.82
C THR A 34 -10.39 -0.62 7.87
N ALA A 35 -10.40 -1.02 9.15
CA ALA A 35 -9.82 -0.24 10.23
C ALA A 35 -8.29 -0.15 10.13
N ALA A 36 -7.64 -1.23 9.71
CA ALA A 36 -6.21 -1.29 9.47
C ALA A 36 -5.80 -0.37 8.30
N ARG A 37 -6.58 -0.39 7.22
CA ARG A 37 -6.35 0.47 6.05
C ARG A 37 -6.49 1.96 6.40
N LEU A 38 -7.53 2.35 7.11
CA LEU A 38 -7.73 3.74 7.54
C LEU A 38 -6.57 4.22 8.43
N ARG A 39 -6.22 3.44 9.47
CA ARG A 39 -5.10 3.76 10.36
C ARG A 39 -3.76 3.80 9.63
N GLY A 40 -3.54 2.85 8.71
CA GLY A 40 -2.35 2.82 7.88
C GLY A 40 -2.23 4.05 6.98
N TYR A 41 -3.35 4.52 6.41
CA TYR A 41 -3.40 5.76 5.63
C TYR A 41 -3.05 6.99 6.48
N GLU A 42 -3.71 7.16 7.64
CA GLU A 42 -3.45 8.28 8.55
C GLU A 42 -1.98 8.30 8.99
N TRP A 43 -1.44 7.14 9.37
CA TRP A 43 -0.04 6.98 9.72
C TRP A 43 0.89 7.31 8.54
N ALA A 44 0.57 6.87 7.32
CA ALA A 44 1.39 7.13 6.13
C ALA A 44 1.43 8.62 5.78
N VAL A 45 0.29 9.31 5.85
CA VAL A 45 0.22 10.76 5.62
C VAL A 45 1.13 11.51 6.60
N LEU A 46 1.03 11.19 7.90
CA LEU A 46 1.86 11.82 8.92
C LEU A 46 3.34 11.50 8.72
N THR A 47 3.69 10.24 8.50
CA THR A 47 5.08 9.79 8.30
C THR A 47 5.74 10.47 7.10
N LEU A 48 5.02 10.58 5.97
CA LEU A 48 5.55 11.22 4.77
C LEU A 48 5.66 12.73 4.93
N ARG A 49 4.71 13.36 5.63
CA ARG A 49 4.76 14.78 5.97
C ARG A 49 5.98 15.09 6.84
N ASP A 50 6.19 14.32 7.91
CA ASP A 50 7.32 14.51 8.84
C ASP A 50 8.68 14.28 8.15
N ALA A 51 8.73 13.40 7.15
CA ALA A 51 9.91 13.15 6.33
C ALA A 51 10.10 14.14 5.16
N GLU A 52 9.17 15.09 4.98
CA GLU A 52 9.13 16.02 3.84
C GLU A 52 9.20 15.29 2.48
N VAL A 53 8.45 14.19 2.36
CA VAL A 53 8.39 13.35 1.15
C VAL A 53 7.02 13.46 0.49
N SER A 54 6.98 13.98 -0.73
CA SER A 54 5.79 13.95 -1.57
C SER A 54 5.60 12.57 -2.21
N ALA A 55 4.45 11.94 -1.94
CA ALA A 55 4.06 10.65 -2.51
C ALA A 55 3.81 10.71 -4.02
N SER A 56 3.28 11.82 -4.51
CA SER A 56 2.97 12.03 -5.94
C SER A 56 4.22 12.34 -6.77
N GLU A 57 5.16 13.10 -6.21
CA GLU A 57 6.41 13.44 -6.90
C GLU A 57 7.45 12.32 -6.81
N THR A 58 7.55 11.66 -5.65
CA THR A 58 8.61 10.66 -5.37
C THR A 58 8.07 9.35 -4.78
N PRO A 59 7.20 8.61 -5.48
CA PRO A 59 6.50 7.44 -4.94
C PRO A 59 7.44 6.33 -4.45
N VAL A 60 8.55 6.09 -5.15
CA VAL A 60 9.55 5.08 -4.72
C VAL A 60 10.25 5.51 -3.44
N ARG A 61 10.53 6.80 -3.27
CA ARG A 61 11.10 7.35 -2.02
C ARG A 61 10.09 7.22 -0.88
N ALA A 62 8.83 7.57 -1.12
CA ALA A 62 7.75 7.42 -0.15
C ALA A 62 7.62 5.97 0.35
N ILE A 63 7.59 4.99 -0.55
CA ILE A 63 7.55 3.55 -0.19
C ILE A 63 8.75 3.18 0.70
N ARG A 64 9.96 3.61 0.32
CA ARG A 64 11.17 3.34 1.10
C ARG A 64 11.10 3.97 2.48
N GLU A 65 10.52 5.15 2.59
CA GLU A 65 10.43 5.89 3.84
C GLU A 65 9.43 5.27 4.82
N LEU A 66 8.25 4.87 4.32
CA LEU A 66 7.29 4.11 5.13
C LEU A 66 7.92 2.82 5.68
N ARG A 67 8.63 2.07 4.84
CA ARG A 67 9.32 0.82 5.26
C ARG A 67 10.53 1.04 6.16
N ARG A 68 11.10 2.25 6.20
CA ARG A 68 12.16 2.60 7.15
C ARG A 68 11.59 2.83 8.54
N HIS A 69 10.46 3.52 8.61
CA HIS A 69 9.75 3.80 9.86
C HIS A 69 9.05 2.58 10.45
N ASN A 70 8.53 1.69 9.58
CA ASN A 70 7.94 0.42 10.03
C ASN A 70 8.48 -0.75 9.21
N ARG A 71 9.38 -1.53 9.82
CA ARG A 71 10.03 -2.68 9.18
C ARG A 71 9.10 -3.88 8.97
N ALA A 72 7.99 -3.96 9.71
CA ALA A 72 6.97 -5.00 9.52
C ALA A 72 6.08 -4.73 8.29
N LEU A 73 6.13 -3.51 7.75
CA LEU A 73 5.40 -3.15 6.54
C LEU A 73 6.04 -3.82 5.31
N SER A 74 5.26 -4.64 4.62
CA SER A 74 5.67 -5.30 3.39
C SER A 74 5.80 -4.28 2.26
N LEU A 75 6.47 -4.67 1.17
CA LEU A 75 6.56 -3.82 -0.01
C LEU A 75 5.18 -3.53 -0.62
N LEU A 76 4.31 -4.55 -0.67
CA LEU A 76 2.95 -4.40 -1.20
C LEU A 76 2.08 -3.55 -0.27
N GLY A 77 2.17 -3.72 1.04
CA GLY A 77 1.48 -2.88 2.02
C GLY A 77 1.90 -1.41 1.92
N ALA A 78 3.21 -1.16 1.83
CA ALA A 78 3.75 0.19 1.66
C ALA A 78 3.31 0.83 0.33
N LYS A 79 3.33 0.07 -0.78
CA LYS A 79 2.82 0.55 -2.06
C LYS A 79 1.33 0.89 -1.98
N ALA A 80 0.52 0.02 -1.40
CA ALA A 80 -0.92 0.24 -1.28
C ALA A 80 -1.25 1.52 -0.50
N LEU A 81 -0.50 1.82 0.57
CA LEU A 81 -0.64 3.07 1.31
C LEU A 81 -0.23 4.29 0.48
N VAL A 82 0.89 4.22 -0.25
CA VAL A 82 1.33 5.31 -1.12
C VAL A 82 0.33 5.58 -2.25
N ASP A 83 -0.18 4.52 -2.89
CA ASP A 83 -1.23 4.64 -3.91
C ASP A 83 -2.49 5.32 -3.33
N GLU A 84 -2.86 4.97 -2.11
CA GLU A 84 -4.02 5.55 -1.43
C GLU A 84 -3.80 7.01 -1.01
N VAL A 85 -2.58 7.39 -0.62
CA VAL A 85 -2.20 8.78 -0.38
C VAL A 85 -2.33 9.60 -1.66
N VAL A 86 -1.82 9.07 -2.78
CA VAL A 86 -1.91 9.73 -4.09
C VAL A 86 -3.35 9.80 -4.61
N ALA A 87 -4.19 8.80 -4.32
CA ALA A 87 -5.57 8.79 -4.80
C ALA A 87 -6.51 9.73 -4.03
N ARG A 88 -6.14 10.14 -2.80
CA ARG A 88 -6.97 10.97 -1.90
C ARG A 88 -6.50 12.42 -1.79
N GLY A 89 -5.23 12.70 -2.10
CA GLY A 89 -4.64 14.05 -2.13
C GLY A 89 -4.55 14.60 -3.54
#